data_AF-A0A6I2MDE6-F1
#
_entry.id   AF-A0A6I2MDE6-F1
#
_cell.length_a   1.000
_cell.length_b   1.000
_cell.length_c   1.000
_cell.angle_alpha   90.00
_cell.angle_beta   90.00
_cell.angle_gamma   90.00
#
_symmetry.space_group_name_H-M   'P 1'
#
loop_
_entity.id
_entity.type
_entity.pdbx_description
1 polymer ?
#
loop_
_entity_poly.entity_id
_entity_poly.type
_entity_poly.pdbx_seq_one_letter_code
_entity_poly.pdbx_strand_id
1 'polypeptide(L)'
;MEEASGLKIEDSRYLKTPELLQIRDQELRFRIAEKDQIAYKLNLVFYENGVRKESKEILKISSNETEELVVPLEDDLRGSAYTDVSLSIDVLDLNISRGFETETYRLTVDRNLMLSKR
;
A
#
# COMPACT_ATOMS: atom_id res chain seq x y z
N MET A 1 -9.05 39.77 -12.02
CA MET A 1 -10.26 38.99 -11.69
C MET A 1 -9.84 37.59 -11.30
N GLU A 2 -9.50 37.40 -10.03
CA GLU A 2 -9.52 36.11 -9.33
C GLU A 2 -10.07 36.40 -7.92
N GLU A 3 -11.26 37.00 -7.90
CA GLU A 3 -12.11 37.12 -6.72
C GLU A 3 -13.26 36.14 -6.92
N ALA A 4 -13.20 34.95 -6.29
CA ALA A 4 -14.35 34.12 -5.91
C ALA A 4 -13.92 32.73 -5.39
N SER A 5 -13.13 32.67 -4.33
CA SER A 5 -13.23 31.62 -3.31
C SER A 5 -12.19 31.91 -2.24
N GLY A 6 -12.59 32.54 -1.14
CA GLY A 6 -11.77 32.63 0.08
C GLY A 6 -11.52 31.26 0.76
N LEU A 7 -11.69 30.16 0.03
CA LEU A 7 -11.33 28.83 0.45
C LEU A 7 -9.80 28.72 0.30
N LYS A 8 -9.07 28.96 1.39
CA LYS A 8 -7.75 28.35 1.54
C LYS A 8 -7.95 26.87 1.28
N ILE A 9 -7.43 26.38 0.16
CA ILE A 9 -7.37 24.95 -0.10
C ILE A 9 -6.39 24.43 0.96
N GLU A 10 -6.92 24.01 2.11
CA GLU A 10 -6.14 23.35 3.14
C GLU A 10 -5.56 22.06 2.54
N ASP A 11 -4.27 22.09 2.22
CA ASP A 11 -3.49 20.95 1.71
C ASP A 11 -3.67 19.70 2.60
N SER A 12 -3.91 19.91 3.91
CA SER A 12 -4.22 18.85 4.87
C SER A 12 -5.49 18.04 4.57
N ARG A 13 -6.37 18.47 3.66
CA ARG A 13 -7.59 17.73 3.28
C ARG A 13 -7.37 16.71 2.17
N TYR A 14 -6.25 16.74 1.46
CA TYR A 14 -5.99 15.79 0.38
C TYR A 14 -5.33 14.52 0.91
N LEU A 15 -6.00 13.40 0.67
CA LEU A 15 -5.38 12.08 0.84
C LEU A 15 -4.28 11.93 -0.23
N LYS A 16 -3.10 11.49 0.20
CA LYS A 16 -1.96 11.26 -0.70
C LYS A 16 -1.81 9.77 -1.00
N THR A 17 -1.49 9.48 -2.25
CA THR A 17 -1.15 8.12 -2.71
C THR A 17 0.16 7.69 -2.05
N PRO A 18 0.19 6.52 -1.39
CA PRO A 18 1.44 5.91 -0.93
C PRO A 18 2.41 5.71 -2.10
N GLU A 19 3.65 6.13 -1.90
CA GLU A 19 4.71 5.97 -2.88
C GLU A 19 5.54 4.74 -2.53
N LEU A 20 5.63 3.76 -3.44
CA LEU A 20 6.52 2.62 -3.26
C LEU A 20 7.99 3.09 -3.29
N LEU A 21 8.66 3.01 -2.14
CA LEU A 21 10.05 3.41 -1.99
C LEU A 21 11.02 2.27 -2.33
N GLN A 22 10.72 1.08 -1.82
CA GLN A 22 11.67 -0.03 -1.89
C GLN A 22 10.96 -1.38 -1.87
N ILE A 23 11.55 -2.31 -2.62
CA ILE A 23 11.31 -3.75 -2.53
C ILE A 23 12.65 -4.37 -2.17
N ARG A 24 12.75 -5.00 -1.00
CA ARG A 24 14.01 -5.60 -0.54
C ARG A 24 13.71 -6.74 0.42
N ASP A 25 14.40 -7.88 0.27
CA ASP A 25 14.40 -8.97 1.26
C ASP A 25 12.96 -9.37 1.72
N GLN A 26 12.03 -9.54 0.78
CA GLN A 26 10.61 -9.87 1.03
C GLN A 26 9.81 -8.79 1.78
N GLU A 27 10.32 -7.57 1.83
CA GLU A 27 9.71 -6.41 2.46
C GLU A 27 9.36 -5.36 1.41
N LEU A 28 8.18 -4.77 1.55
CA LEU A 28 7.76 -3.61 0.78
C LEU A 28 7.73 -2.39 1.69
N ARG A 29 8.33 -1.29 1.23
CA ARG A 29 8.31 0.00 1.92
C ARG A 29 7.59 1.04 1.09
N PHE A 30 6.62 1.69 1.72
CA PHE A 30 5.88 2.80 1.12
C PHE A 30 6.11 4.06 1.95
N ARG A 31 6.30 5.19 1.27
CA ARG A 31 6.12 6.51 1.90
C ARG A 31 4.63 6.76 2.01
N ILE A 32 4.18 7.10 3.21
CA ILE A 32 2.80 7.46 3.52
C ILE A 32 2.74 8.89 4.04
N ALA A 33 1.55 9.49 4.09
CA ALA A 33 1.39 10.82 4.66
C ALA A 33 1.43 10.77 6.19
N GLU A 34 2.18 11.68 6.80
CA GLU A 34 2.15 11.96 8.24
C GLU A 34 0.84 12.67 8.59
N LYS A 35 -0.19 11.87 8.80
CA LYS A 35 -1.51 12.40 9.15
C LYS A 35 -2.20 11.41 10.07
N ASP A 36 -2.79 11.90 11.15
CA ASP A 36 -3.66 11.11 12.00
C ASP A 36 -4.97 10.77 11.27
N GLN A 37 -5.67 9.76 11.75
CA GLN A 37 -6.97 9.34 11.23
C GLN A 37 -6.97 8.89 9.75
N ILE A 38 -5.81 8.49 9.20
CA ILE A 38 -5.74 7.79 7.91
C ILE A 38 -5.45 6.31 8.15
N ALA A 39 -6.19 5.44 7.50
CA ALA A 39 -5.92 4.01 7.45
C ALA A 39 -5.50 3.60 6.04
N TYR A 40 -4.49 2.74 5.97
CA TYR A 40 -3.99 2.11 4.77
C TYR A 40 -4.38 0.64 4.83
N LYS A 41 -5.24 0.21 3.91
CA LYS A 41 -5.67 -1.18 3.77
C LYS A 41 -4.96 -1.78 2.57
N LEU A 42 -4.09 -2.73 2.82
CA LEU A 42 -3.32 -3.42 1.80
C LEU A 42 -4.04 -4.70 1.41
N ASN A 43 -4.31 -4.84 0.12
CA ASN A 43 -4.91 -6.03 -0.46
C ASN A 43 -3.83 -6.79 -1.22
N LEU A 44 -3.44 -7.94 -0.69
CA LEU A 44 -2.46 -8.85 -1.29
C LEU A 44 -3.18 -10.02 -1.94
N VAL A 45 -2.76 -10.38 -3.14
CA VAL A 45 -3.23 -11.56 -3.86
C VAL A 45 -2.04 -12.36 -4.34
N PHE A 46 -1.94 -13.62 -3.89
CA PHE A 46 -0.85 -14.52 -4.21
C PHE A 46 -1.25 -15.47 -5.34
N TYR A 47 -0.33 -15.67 -6.28
CA TYR A 47 -0.52 -16.50 -7.46
C TYR A 47 0.57 -17.56 -7.55
N GLU A 48 0.21 -18.72 -8.09
CA GLU A 48 1.15 -19.78 -8.48
C GLU A 48 0.89 -20.09 -9.96
N ASN A 49 1.88 -19.86 -10.81
CA ASN A 49 1.79 -20.07 -12.26
C ASN A 49 0.57 -19.36 -12.89
N GLY A 50 0.28 -18.14 -12.43
CA GLY A 50 -0.86 -17.32 -12.90
C GLY A 50 -2.22 -17.69 -12.30
N VAL A 51 -2.30 -18.72 -11.44
CA VAL A 51 -3.53 -19.10 -10.75
C VAL A 51 -3.56 -18.47 -9.36
N ARG A 52 -4.62 -17.70 -9.06
CA ARG A 52 -4.85 -17.13 -7.71
C ARG A 52 -4.98 -18.27 -6.69
N LYS A 53 -4.23 -18.19 -5.60
CA LYS A 53 -4.24 -19.19 -4.51
C LYS A 53 -4.79 -18.61 -3.22
N GLU A 54 -4.32 -17.43 -2.85
CA GLU A 54 -4.65 -16.80 -1.57
C GLU A 54 -4.83 -15.29 -1.76
N SER A 55 -5.58 -14.69 -0.85
CA SER A 55 -5.59 -13.24 -0.67
C SER A 55 -5.59 -12.88 0.80
N LYS A 56 -4.85 -11.83 1.14
CA LYS A 56 -4.67 -11.34 2.50
C LYS A 56 -4.95 -9.85 2.53
N GLU A 57 -5.56 -9.40 3.62
CA GLU A 57 -5.82 -8.00 3.89
C GLU A 57 -5.01 -7.59 5.13
N ILE A 58 -4.30 -6.47 5.04
CA ILE A 58 -3.55 -5.89 6.15
C ILE A 58 -4.04 -4.47 6.36
N LEU A 59 -4.47 -4.13 7.58
CA LEU A 59 -4.88 -2.77 7.92
C LEU A 59 -3.81 -2.11 8.79
N LYS A 60 -3.39 -0.90 8.40
CA LYS A 60 -2.44 -0.10 9.16
C LYS A 60 -2.93 1.34 9.27
N ILE A 61 -3.05 1.84 10.49
CA ILE A 61 -3.47 3.22 10.77
C ILE A 61 -2.21 4.07 10.89
N SER A 62 -2.12 5.19 10.16
CA SER A 62 -1.00 6.13 10.35
C SER A 62 -1.10 6.85 11.69
N SER A 63 0.07 7.27 12.14
CA SER A 63 0.23 8.17 13.27
C SER A 63 1.07 9.36 12.80
N ASN A 64 1.04 10.47 13.54
CA ASN A 64 1.79 11.69 13.22
C ASN A 64 3.33 11.52 13.33
N GLU A 65 3.81 10.30 13.60
CA GLU A 65 5.22 9.96 13.80
C GLU A 65 5.71 8.95 12.75
N THR A 66 4.86 8.54 11.81
CA THR A 66 5.15 7.45 10.87
C THR A 66 5.03 7.91 9.42
N GLU A 67 6.17 8.14 8.78
CA GLU A 67 6.30 8.46 7.35
C GLU A 67 6.33 7.22 6.45
N GLU A 68 6.54 6.03 7.04
CA GLU A 68 6.77 4.80 6.30
C GLU A 68 5.81 3.67 6.70
N LEU A 69 5.25 3.03 5.70
CA LEU A 69 4.51 1.78 5.82
C LEU A 69 5.41 0.64 5.35
N VAL A 70 5.85 -0.16 6.32
CA VAL A 70 6.63 -1.38 6.11
C VAL A 70 5.70 -2.59 6.13
N VAL A 71 5.83 -3.44 5.11
CA VAL A 71 5.01 -4.64 4.88
C VAL A 71 5.93 -5.84 4.70
N PRO A 72 6.16 -6.64 5.75
CA PRO A 72 6.90 -7.89 5.62
C PRO A 72 6.01 -8.95 4.99
N LEU A 73 6.55 -9.66 3.98
CA LEU A 73 5.91 -10.79 3.32
C LEU A 73 6.64 -12.11 3.57
N GLU A 74 7.66 -12.12 4.45
CA GLU A 74 8.50 -13.30 4.69
C GLU A 74 7.69 -14.53 5.12
N ASP A 75 6.88 -14.40 6.18
CA ASP A 75 6.06 -15.51 6.66
C ASP A 75 4.98 -15.94 5.65
N ASP A 76 4.51 -15.03 4.80
CA ASP A 76 3.52 -15.31 3.75
C ASP A 76 4.13 -16.08 2.56
N LEU A 77 5.40 -15.79 2.24
CA LEU A 77 6.12 -16.43 1.14
C LEU A 77 6.85 -17.71 1.57
N ARG A 78 7.21 -17.85 2.84
CA ARG A 78 8.03 -18.96 3.36
C ARG A 78 7.33 -20.31 3.15
N GLY A 79 7.97 -21.18 2.37
CA GLY A 79 7.45 -22.53 2.08
C GLY A 79 6.28 -22.55 1.10
N SER A 80 5.91 -21.40 0.52
CA SER A 80 4.92 -21.31 -0.55
C SER A 80 5.55 -21.60 -1.92
N ALA A 81 4.72 -21.92 -2.90
CA ALA A 81 5.10 -22.04 -4.31
C ALA A 81 4.62 -20.85 -5.15
N TYR A 82 4.39 -19.70 -4.51
CA TYR A 82 3.90 -18.51 -5.20
C TYR A 82 4.93 -17.98 -6.20
N THR A 83 4.46 -17.58 -7.38
CA THR A 83 5.26 -17.01 -8.47
C THR A 83 5.05 -15.51 -8.62
N ASP A 84 3.88 -15.00 -8.20
CA ASP A 84 3.54 -13.59 -8.30
C ASP A 84 2.71 -13.14 -7.10
N VAL A 85 2.86 -11.87 -6.75
CA VAL A 85 2.03 -11.16 -5.76
C VAL A 85 1.48 -9.90 -6.41
N SER A 86 0.15 -9.73 -6.36
CA SER A 86 -0.47 -8.45 -6.65
C SER A 86 -0.78 -7.71 -5.36
N LEU A 87 -0.53 -6.41 -5.34
CA LEU A 87 -0.76 -5.54 -4.19
C LEU A 87 -1.52 -4.29 -4.64
N SER A 88 -2.62 -3.95 -3.97
CA SER A 88 -3.21 -2.61 -3.99
C SER A 88 -3.31 -2.06 -2.57
N ILE A 89 -3.38 -0.73 -2.44
CA ILE A 89 -3.55 -0.06 -1.15
C ILE A 89 -4.79 0.83 -1.24
N ASP A 90 -5.74 0.65 -0.36
CA ASP A 90 -6.83 1.60 -0.14
C ASP A 90 -6.40 2.60 0.93
N VAL A 91 -6.53 3.90 0.64
CA VAL A 91 -6.30 4.98 1.60
C VAL A 91 -7.65 5.45 2.11
N LEU A 92 -7.89 5.36 3.42
CA LEU A 92 -9.17 5.65 4.07
C LEU A 92 -9.00 6.80 5.07
N ASP A 93 -9.74 7.89 4.90
CA ASP A 93 -9.92 8.92 5.92
C ASP A 93 -11.01 8.46 6.91
N LEU A 94 -10.60 8.23 8.15
CA LEU A 94 -11.47 7.73 9.22
C LEU A 94 -12.42 8.81 9.76
N ASN A 95 -12.16 10.10 9.52
CA ASN A 95 -13.04 11.18 9.98
C ASN A 95 -14.27 11.33 9.08
N ILE A 96 -14.09 11.16 7.77
CA ILE A 96 -15.14 11.41 6.77
C ILE A 96 -15.61 10.15 6.05
N SER A 97 -15.10 8.98 6.45
CA SER A 97 -15.41 7.67 5.84
C SER A 97 -15.28 7.68 4.31
N ARG A 98 -14.26 8.39 3.80
CA ARG A 98 -13.93 8.47 2.37
C ARG A 98 -12.57 7.88 2.13
N GLY A 99 -12.38 7.28 0.97
CA GLY A 99 -11.08 6.78 0.57
C GLY A 99 -10.94 6.64 -0.92
N PHE A 100 -9.77 6.16 -1.34
CA PHE A 100 -9.49 5.80 -2.72
C PHE A 100 -8.56 4.58 -2.79
N GLU A 101 -8.70 3.80 -3.86
CA GLU A 101 -7.80 2.68 -4.18
C GLU A 101 -6.61 3.19 -5.00
N THR A 102 -5.40 2.73 -4.67
CA THR A 102 -4.18 3.03 -5.43
C THR A 102 -4.02 2.09 -6.63
N GLU A 103 -3.06 2.39 -7.50
CA GLU A 103 -2.66 1.44 -8.53
C GLU A 103 -2.27 0.07 -7.95
N THR A 104 -2.53 -0.98 -8.73
CA THR A 104 -2.14 -2.35 -8.40
C THR A 104 -0.71 -2.60 -8.87
N TYR A 105 0.17 -2.91 -7.93
CA TYR A 105 1.52 -3.38 -8.18
C TYR A 105 1.49 -4.89 -8.45
N ARG A 106 2.25 -5.35 -9.46
CA ARG A 106 2.54 -6.77 -9.67
C ARG A 106 4.01 -7.04 -9.45
N LEU A 107 4.27 -7.98 -8.56
CA LEU A 107 5.60 -8.41 -8.17
C LEU A 107 5.80 -9.86 -8.56
N THR A 108 6.96 -10.18 -9.12
CA THR A 108 7.40 -11.56 -9.33
C THR A 108 8.16 -12.04 -8.10
N VAL A 109 7.90 -13.29 -7.72
CA VAL A 109 8.60 -14.01 -6.65
C VAL A 109 9.60 -14.96 -7.32
N ASP A 110 10.90 -14.73 -7.14
CA ASP A 110 11.93 -15.64 -7.62
C ASP A 110 12.07 -16.88 -6.71
N ARG A 111 12.78 -17.91 -7.19
CA ARG A 111 13.12 -19.13 -6.43
C ARG A 111 13.83 -18.86 -5.10
N ASN A 112 14.50 -17.72 -4.95
CA ASN A 112 15.10 -17.28 -3.69
C ASN A 112 14.15 -16.46 -2.80
N LEU A 113 12.84 -16.48 -3.11
CA LEU A 113 11.79 -15.66 -2.49
C LEU A 113 12.04 -14.15 -2.64
N MET A 114 12.89 -13.73 -3.57
CA MET A 114 13.12 -12.31 -3.83
C MET A 114 11.95 -11.71 -4.61
N LEU A 115 11.55 -10.51 -4.21
CA LEU A 115 10.50 -9.75 -4.88
C LEU A 115 11.11 -8.76 -5.87
N SER A 116 10.54 -8.70 -7.07
CA SER A 116 10.89 -7.70 -8.07
C SER A 116 9.64 -7.19 -8.78
N LYS A 117 9.56 -5.88 -9.03
CA LYS A 117 8.48 -5.30 -9.83
C LYS A 117 8.55 -5.85 -11.25
N ARG A 118 7.40 -6.28 -11.77
CA ARG A 118 7.27 -6.83 -13.12
C ARG A 118 7.22 -5.73 -14.18
#